data_AF-A0A520NEN5-F1
#
_entry.id   AF-A0A520NEN5-F1
#
_cell.length_a   1.000
_cell.length_b   1.000
_cell.length_c   1.000
_cell.angle_alpha   90.00
_cell.angle_beta   90.00
_cell.angle_gamma   90.00
#
_symmetry.space_group_name_H-M   'P 1'
#
loop_
_entity.id
_entity.type
_entity.pdbx_description
1 polymer ?
#
loop_
_entity_poly.entity_id
_entity_poly.type
_entity_poly.pdbx_seq_one_letter_code
_entity_poly.pdbx_strand_id
1 'polypeptide(L)'
;MPPAIAAVIVAAGSGSRMAGATPKQFLDLCGKPVLCHSVDNFASHAAVVEIVIVGPPDDLTSVRRALGHQRMQDERLRIVAGGATRQQSVKAGLAALGGSNGGNRAGDMTRNRASLVGIHDAARPLVSHAVIDRLAAAISDEVPAALPVLPVADTLKSTHVQESVHIQESVHIQESVRVGRISGTIDRNGVWAAQTPQMFDLATILALHEGYERHEGHDGSTQPVTDDVSLAEGAGLAIAAIEGDRRLMKLTHQDDLAMLVALAQNDPANNDPAKEDLAKEDLAKDDLAGGSGAMAEMMDLRVGNGFDVHKFADTSGPIMLAGISVPSAHGMLAHSDGDVGLHALCDAIFGALGDGDIGFHFPPSDARWKNADSAQFLRFAVERCAQHNAELRHLDLTIICETPKITPHRDAMRARIAEISGLPIARIGVKATTSEGLGFTGRGEGIAAQATASVLFRGGA
;
A
#
# COMPACT_ATOMS: atom_id res chain seq x y z
N MET A 1 7.93 -36.82 -5.32
CA MET A 1 7.21 -35.55 -5.12
C MET A 1 8.21 -34.53 -4.61
N PRO A 2 8.10 -33.24 -4.96
CA PRO A 2 8.91 -32.21 -4.30
C PRO A 2 8.71 -32.29 -2.77
N PRO A 3 9.75 -32.02 -1.97
CA PRO A 3 9.65 -32.07 -0.52
C PRO A 3 8.59 -31.08 -0.02
N ALA A 4 7.80 -31.49 0.97
CA ALA A 4 6.78 -30.63 1.57
C ALA A 4 7.45 -29.59 2.48
N ILE A 5 7.04 -28.33 2.33
CA ILE A 5 7.67 -27.17 2.96
C ILE A 5 6.70 -26.56 3.97
N ALA A 6 7.21 -26.30 5.18
CA ALA A 6 6.60 -25.38 6.13
C ALA A 6 7.23 -23.98 5.97
N ALA A 7 6.45 -22.92 6.20
CA ALA A 7 6.97 -21.55 6.25
C ALA A 7 6.78 -20.97 7.66
N VAL A 8 7.85 -20.43 8.25
CA VAL A 8 7.78 -19.65 9.49
C VAL A 8 8.09 -18.19 9.15
N ILE A 9 7.07 -17.35 9.16
CA ILE A 9 7.16 -15.93 8.79
C ILE A 9 7.21 -15.08 10.05
N VAL A 10 8.38 -14.48 10.32
CA VAL A 10 8.65 -13.73 11.55
C VAL A 10 8.26 -12.26 11.37
N ALA A 11 7.21 -11.85 12.09
CA ALA A 11 6.60 -10.52 12.05
C ALA A 11 6.47 -9.88 13.46
N ALA A 12 7.22 -10.37 14.44
CA ALA A 12 7.13 -9.95 15.85
C ALA A 12 7.97 -8.71 16.21
N GLY A 13 8.82 -8.22 15.29
CA GLY A 13 9.69 -7.09 15.56
C GLY A 13 8.96 -5.75 15.69
N SER A 14 9.40 -4.90 16.62
CA SER A 14 8.81 -3.58 16.90
C SER A 14 9.20 -2.47 15.90
N GLY A 15 10.24 -2.69 15.08
CA GLY A 15 10.62 -1.75 14.01
C GLY A 15 11.24 -0.43 14.49
N SER A 16 11.89 -0.39 15.66
CA SER A 16 12.42 0.81 16.34
C SER A 16 13.32 1.77 15.53
N ARG A 17 13.78 1.37 14.34
CA ARG A 17 14.58 2.20 13.42
C ARG A 17 13.74 2.99 12.41
N MET A 18 12.45 2.69 12.31
CA MET A 18 11.47 3.43 11.52
C MET A 18 10.74 4.41 12.43
N ALA A 19 10.83 5.71 12.14
CA ALA A 19 10.02 6.71 12.84
C ALA A 19 8.57 6.62 12.30
N GLY A 20 7.67 6.01 13.07
CA GLY A 20 6.26 5.89 12.69
C GLY A 20 5.41 5.18 13.74
N ALA A 21 4.11 5.47 13.76
CA ALA A 21 3.15 4.82 14.68
C ALA A 21 2.81 3.38 14.27
N THR A 22 3.01 3.02 12.98
CA THR A 22 2.67 1.71 12.43
C THR A 22 3.92 0.84 12.33
N PRO A 23 3.92 -0.38 12.92
CA PRO A 23 5.01 -1.34 12.75
C PRO A 23 5.26 -1.67 11.27
N LYS A 24 6.54 -1.80 10.89
CA LYS A 24 6.96 -1.88 9.48
C LYS A 24 6.34 -3.03 8.67
N GLN A 25 6.06 -4.16 9.32
CA GLN A 25 5.42 -5.33 8.72
C GLN A 25 3.95 -5.07 8.33
N PHE A 26 3.34 -3.99 8.83
CA PHE A 26 1.97 -3.59 8.52
C PHE A 26 1.90 -2.32 7.66
N LEU A 27 3.06 -1.78 7.24
CA LEU A 27 3.07 -0.67 6.28
C LEU A 27 2.51 -1.12 4.93
N ASP A 28 1.85 -0.21 4.25
CA ASP A 28 1.37 -0.43 2.90
C ASP A 28 2.55 -0.50 1.92
N LEU A 29 2.62 -1.59 1.16
CA LEU A 29 3.49 -1.76 0.01
C LEU A 29 2.61 -2.08 -1.19
N CYS A 30 2.46 -1.12 -2.10
CA CYS A 30 1.64 -1.28 -3.30
C CYS A 30 0.20 -1.75 -3.01
N GLY A 31 -0.47 -1.15 -2.02
CA GLY A 31 -1.87 -1.44 -1.69
C GLY A 31 -2.09 -2.68 -0.81
N LYS A 32 -1.03 -3.31 -0.31
CA LYS A 32 -1.09 -4.50 0.55
C LYS A 32 -0.07 -4.40 1.69
N PRO A 33 -0.41 -4.81 2.93
CA PRO A 33 0.55 -4.81 4.03
C PRO A 33 1.79 -5.63 3.69
N VAL A 34 2.98 -5.13 4.06
CA VAL A 34 4.28 -5.79 3.83
C VAL A 34 4.27 -7.27 4.18
N LEU A 35 3.72 -7.65 5.35
CA LEU A 35 3.58 -9.05 5.77
C LEU A 35 2.82 -9.91 4.76
N CYS A 36 1.74 -9.38 4.18
CA CYS A 36 0.83 -10.13 3.34
C CYS A 36 1.49 -10.54 2.01
N HIS A 37 2.46 -9.76 1.50
CA HIS A 37 3.24 -10.14 0.32
C HIS A 37 4.04 -11.43 0.54
N SER A 38 4.75 -11.55 1.67
CA SER A 38 5.46 -12.78 2.02
C SER A 38 4.48 -13.95 2.18
N VAL A 39 3.38 -13.72 2.90
CA VAL A 39 2.37 -14.78 3.15
C VAL A 39 1.75 -15.29 1.86
N ASP A 40 1.38 -14.40 0.94
CA ASP A 40 0.75 -14.79 -0.33
C ASP A 40 1.70 -15.57 -1.23
N ASN A 41 2.98 -15.18 -1.28
CA ASN A 41 3.99 -15.90 -2.06
C ASN A 41 4.24 -17.31 -1.52
N PHE A 42 4.33 -17.49 -0.19
CA PHE A 42 4.41 -18.83 0.40
C PHE A 42 3.11 -19.62 0.22
N ALA A 43 1.94 -19.00 0.43
CA ALA A 43 0.65 -19.70 0.34
C ALA A 43 0.29 -20.16 -1.08
N SER A 44 0.75 -19.45 -2.10
CA SER A 44 0.56 -19.82 -3.52
C SER A 44 1.57 -20.84 -4.04
N HIS A 45 2.62 -21.15 -3.27
CA HIS A 45 3.63 -22.12 -3.67
C HIS A 45 3.14 -23.56 -3.47
N ALA A 46 3.18 -24.39 -4.52
CA ALA A 46 2.59 -25.73 -4.51
C ALA A 46 3.20 -26.69 -3.46
N ALA A 47 4.49 -26.54 -3.16
CA ALA A 47 5.17 -27.35 -2.15
C ALA A 47 4.90 -26.91 -0.69
N VAL A 48 4.29 -25.74 -0.46
CA VAL A 48 4.06 -25.20 0.88
C VAL A 48 2.75 -25.75 1.46
N VAL A 49 2.91 -26.57 2.50
CA VAL A 49 1.80 -27.31 3.13
C VAL A 49 1.36 -26.69 4.46
N GLU A 50 2.17 -25.80 5.03
CA GLU A 50 1.98 -25.27 6.37
C GLU A 50 2.63 -23.89 6.51
N ILE A 51 1.94 -22.93 7.14
CA ILE A 51 2.42 -21.56 7.32
C ILE A 51 2.16 -21.13 8.75
N VAL A 52 3.21 -20.70 9.45
CA VAL A 52 3.12 -20.11 10.78
C VAL A 52 3.60 -18.67 10.73
N ILE A 53 2.72 -17.75 11.10
CA ILE A 53 3.03 -16.33 11.22
C ILE A 53 3.28 -16.01 12.68
N VAL A 54 4.46 -15.50 12.98
CA VAL A 54 4.85 -15.12 14.34
C VAL A 54 4.64 -13.62 14.50
N GLY A 55 3.57 -13.23 15.20
CA GLY A 55 3.21 -11.84 15.44
C GLY A 55 3.81 -11.25 16.72
N PRO A 56 3.66 -9.93 16.95
CA PRO A 56 4.03 -9.30 18.21
C PRO A 56 3.28 -9.96 19.39
N PRO A 57 3.93 -10.22 20.54
CA PRO A 57 3.32 -10.95 21.65
C PRO A 57 2.02 -10.30 22.15
N ASP A 58 1.99 -8.97 22.17
CA ASP A 58 0.86 -8.20 22.71
C ASP A 58 -0.16 -7.78 21.64
N ASP A 59 0.06 -8.11 20.36
CA ASP A 59 -0.80 -7.64 19.27
C ASP A 59 -0.91 -8.61 18.08
N LEU A 60 -1.49 -9.79 18.33
CA LEU A 60 -1.90 -10.71 17.26
C LEU A 60 -3.13 -10.22 16.50
N THR A 61 -3.85 -9.22 17.03
CA THR A 61 -5.04 -8.65 16.38
C THR A 61 -4.66 -7.87 15.14
N SER A 62 -3.57 -7.10 15.17
CA SER A 62 -3.05 -6.41 13.98
C SER A 62 -2.61 -7.38 12.88
N VAL A 63 -2.04 -8.53 13.24
CA VAL A 63 -1.72 -9.60 12.27
C VAL A 63 -2.99 -10.12 11.59
N ARG A 64 -4.01 -10.49 12.37
CA ARG A 64 -5.29 -10.97 11.81
C ARG A 64 -5.97 -9.92 10.92
N ARG A 65 -5.91 -8.66 11.33
CA ARG A 65 -6.46 -7.54 10.55
C ARG A 65 -5.74 -7.36 9.22
N ALA A 66 -4.41 -7.42 9.23
CA ALA A 66 -3.60 -7.28 8.02
C ALA A 66 -3.88 -8.40 7.00
N LEU A 67 -4.02 -9.65 7.47
CA LEU A 67 -4.31 -10.80 6.61
C LEU A 67 -5.73 -10.78 6.02
N GLY A 68 -6.69 -10.19 6.74
CA GLY A 68 -8.09 -10.13 6.33
C GLY A 68 -8.81 -11.48 6.44
N HIS A 69 -10.15 -11.45 6.29
CA HIS A 69 -10.99 -12.62 6.55
C HIS A 69 -10.70 -13.80 5.62
N GLN A 70 -10.43 -13.54 4.34
CA GLN A 70 -10.16 -14.56 3.34
C GLN A 70 -8.93 -15.41 3.68
N ARG A 71 -7.80 -14.78 4.01
CA ARG A 71 -6.56 -15.52 4.34
C ARG A 71 -6.68 -16.29 5.66
N MET A 72 -7.51 -15.83 6.58
CA MET A 72 -7.81 -16.53 7.83
C MET A 72 -8.61 -17.83 7.64
N GLN A 73 -9.17 -18.07 6.43
CA GLN A 73 -9.83 -19.33 6.08
C GLN A 73 -8.84 -20.39 5.56
N ASP A 74 -7.58 -20.04 5.31
CA ASP A 74 -6.55 -21.00 4.88
C ASP A 74 -6.18 -21.91 6.07
N GLU A 75 -6.60 -23.17 6.01
CA GLU A 75 -6.37 -24.16 7.09
C GLU A 75 -4.88 -24.45 7.33
N ARG A 76 -4.01 -24.14 6.36
CA ARG A 76 -2.55 -24.28 6.50
C ARG A 76 -1.94 -23.20 7.38
N LEU A 77 -2.65 -22.10 7.63
CA LEU A 77 -2.14 -20.90 8.28
C LEU A 77 -2.43 -20.91 9.79
N ARG A 78 -1.40 -20.60 10.58
CA ARG A 78 -1.50 -20.35 12.02
C ARG A 78 -0.82 -19.05 12.40
N ILE A 79 -1.30 -18.44 13.47
CA ILE A 79 -0.72 -17.21 14.04
C ILE A 79 -0.36 -17.49 15.49
N VAL A 80 0.89 -17.22 15.85
CA VAL A 80 1.40 -17.38 17.21
C VAL A 80 2.10 -16.11 17.69
N ALA A 81 2.13 -15.93 19.01
CA ALA A 81 2.89 -14.86 19.66
C ALA A 81 4.39 -15.13 19.58
N GLY A 82 5.16 -14.12 19.19
CA GLY A 82 6.61 -14.13 19.24
C GLY A 82 7.17 -13.87 20.64
N GLY A 83 8.50 -13.89 20.75
CA GLY A 83 9.22 -13.58 21.99
C GLY A 83 9.92 -12.22 21.95
N ALA A 84 10.71 -11.93 22.99
CA ALA A 84 11.46 -10.67 23.10
C ALA A 84 12.60 -10.56 22.06
N THR A 85 13.12 -11.69 21.60
CA THR A 85 14.16 -11.76 20.57
C THR A 85 13.63 -12.40 19.29
N ARG A 86 14.35 -12.18 18.17
CA ARG A 86 14.09 -12.88 16.91
C ARG A 86 14.15 -14.40 17.12
N GLN A 87 15.14 -14.88 17.86
CA GLN A 87 15.34 -16.31 18.13
C GLN A 87 14.15 -16.94 18.86
N GLN A 88 13.68 -16.30 19.93
CA GLN A 88 12.50 -16.76 20.67
C GLN A 88 11.24 -16.75 19.80
N SER A 89 11.12 -15.77 18.89
CA SER A 89 10.02 -15.70 17.93
C SER A 89 10.07 -16.85 16.93
N VAL A 90 11.24 -17.15 16.35
CA VAL A 90 11.41 -18.29 15.45
C VAL A 90 11.07 -19.60 16.16
N LYS A 91 11.58 -19.80 17.38
CA LYS A 91 11.26 -20.97 18.20
C LYS A 91 9.76 -21.14 18.39
N ALA A 92 9.04 -20.07 18.77
CA ALA A 92 7.59 -20.12 18.93
C ALA A 92 6.88 -20.53 17.62
N GLY A 93 7.38 -20.05 16.48
CA GLY A 93 6.91 -20.45 15.16
C GLY A 93 7.15 -21.94 14.86
N LEU A 94 8.37 -22.42 15.10
CA LEU A 94 8.74 -23.83 14.90
C LEU A 94 7.94 -24.77 15.80
N ALA A 95 7.74 -24.41 17.07
CA ALA A 95 6.96 -25.20 18.03
C ALA A 95 5.47 -25.31 17.67
N ALA A 96 4.96 -24.39 16.84
CA ALA A 96 3.58 -24.42 16.37
C ALA A 96 3.38 -25.31 15.12
N LEU A 97 4.48 -25.80 14.51
CA LEU A 97 4.41 -26.72 13.38
C LEU A 97 3.83 -28.08 13.81
N GLY A 98 3.06 -28.72 12.92
CA GLY A 98 2.37 -29.99 13.19
C GLY A 98 1.16 -29.89 14.12
N GLY A 99 0.82 -28.70 14.64
CA GLY A 99 -0.37 -28.49 15.47
C GLY A 99 -1.68 -28.45 14.68
N SER A 100 -2.80 -28.87 15.27
CA SER A 100 -4.14 -28.69 14.69
C SER A 100 -4.81 -27.42 15.24
N ASN A 101 -5.34 -26.55 14.36
CA ASN A 101 -6.18 -25.40 14.74
C ASN A 101 -7.53 -25.92 15.26
N GLY A 102 -7.58 -26.34 16.53
CA GLY A 102 -8.80 -26.79 17.21
C GLY A 102 -9.14 -28.27 16.97
N GLY A 103 -9.24 -29.02 18.06
CA GLY A 103 -9.90 -30.33 18.10
C GLY A 103 -9.10 -31.50 17.52
N ASN A 104 -8.82 -32.46 18.40
CA ASN A 104 -8.35 -33.83 18.13
C ASN A 104 -8.73 -34.36 16.73
N ARG A 105 -7.74 -34.60 15.87
CA ARG A 105 -7.82 -35.63 14.83
C ARG A 105 -6.64 -36.58 14.94
N ALA A 106 -6.67 -37.40 15.98
CA ALA A 106 -6.06 -38.73 15.91
C ALA A 106 -6.88 -39.54 14.90
N GLY A 107 -6.41 -39.67 13.65
CA GLY A 107 -7.14 -40.46 12.66
C GLY A 107 -6.71 -40.38 11.20
N ASP A 108 -5.61 -39.70 10.83
CA ASP A 108 -5.16 -39.65 9.43
C ASP A 108 -3.62 -39.58 9.37
N MET A 109 -2.98 -40.74 9.50
CA MET A 109 -1.52 -40.92 9.44
C MET A 109 -0.94 -40.83 8.01
N THR A 110 -1.71 -40.34 7.04
CA THR A 110 -1.33 -40.24 5.63
C THR A 110 -1.07 -38.80 5.14
N ARG A 111 -1.10 -37.80 6.03
CA ARG A 111 -0.93 -36.39 5.61
C ARG A 111 0.52 -36.02 5.34
N ASN A 112 0.68 -35.33 4.21
CA ASN A 112 1.86 -34.64 3.69
C ASN A 112 2.50 -33.70 4.73
N ARG A 113 3.24 -34.24 5.70
CA ARG A 113 3.97 -33.47 6.71
C ARG A 113 5.17 -32.81 6.05
N ALA A 114 5.41 -31.55 6.40
CA ALA A 114 6.60 -30.85 5.96
C ALA A 114 7.86 -31.59 6.41
N SER A 115 8.80 -31.78 5.48
CA SER A 115 10.15 -32.25 5.77
C SER A 115 11.15 -31.09 5.79
N LEU A 116 10.81 -29.97 5.15
CA LEU A 116 11.63 -28.76 5.12
C LEU A 116 10.89 -27.60 5.79
N VAL A 117 11.65 -26.61 6.26
CA VAL A 117 11.09 -25.34 6.76
C VAL A 117 11.88 -24.13 6.28
N GLY A 118 11.16 -23.17 5.71
CA GLY A 118 11.68 -21.85 5.35
C GLY A 118 11.38 -20.83 6.44
N ILE A 119 12.41 -20.33 7.13
CA ILE A 119 12.30 -19.25 8.10
C ILE A 119 12.53 -17.91 7.40
N HIS A 120 11.53 -17.04 7.39
CA HIS A 120 11.52 -15.83 6.58
C HIS A 120 11.19 -14.59 7.42
N ASP A 121 11.89 -13.49 7.14
CA ASP A 121 11.60 -12.20 7.78
C ASP A 121 10.45 -11.53 7.01
N ALA A 122 9.34 -11.20 7.68
CA ALA A 122 8.22 -10.51 7.02
C ALA A 122 8.61 -9.16 6.40
N ALA A 123 9.74 -8.59 6.82
CA ALA A 123 10.30 -7.36 6.25
C ALA A 123 10.99 -7.55 4.88
N ARG A 124 10.99 -8.76 4.28
CA ARG A 124 11.49 -9.04 2.93
C ARG A 124 10.32 -9.47 2.01
N PRO A 125 9.40 -8.55 1.67
CA PRO A 125 8.08 -8.89 1.12
C PRO A 125 8.10 -9.59 -0.24
N LEU A 126 9.15 -9.40 -1.04
CA LEU A 126 9.18 -9.80 -2.45
C LEU A 126 9.92 -11.13 -2.69
N VAL A 127 9.71 -12.12 -1.82
CA VAL A 127 10.20 -13.49 -2.04
C VAL A 127 9.46 -14.14 -3.21
N SER A 128 10.20 -14.75 -4.15
CA SER A 128 9.63 -15.42 -5.32
C SER A 128 9.62 -16.94 -5.18
N HIS A 129 8.76 -17.62 -5.95
CA HIS A 129 8.73 -19.08 -6.01
C HIS A 129 10.08 -19.66 -6.46
N ALA A 130 10.74 -19.03 -7.43
CA ALA A 130 12.07 -19.46 -7.89
C ALA A 130 13.12 -19.48 -6.77
N VAL A 131 13.07 -18.55 -5.81
CA VAL A 131 13.96 -18.58 -4.64
C VAL A 131 13.61 -19.75 -3.73
N ILE A 132 12.31 -20.00 -3.48
CA ILE A 132 11.84 -21.11 -2.63
C ILE A 132 12.27 -22.45 -3.24
N ASP A 133 12.08 -22.62 -4.55
CA ASP A 133 12.47 -23.83 -5.29
C ASP A 133 13.99 -24.08 -5.24
N ARG A 134 14.81 -23.05 -5.49
CA ARG A 134 16.27 -23.18 -5.40
C ARG A 134 16.74 -23.53 -3.99
N LEU A 135 16.11 -22.97 -2.96
CA LEU A 135 16.41 -23.30 -1.58
C LEU A 135 16.05 -24.75 -1.27
N ALA A 136 14.85 -25.19 -1.63
CA ALA A 136 14.42 -26.56 -1.39
C ALA A 136 15.29 -27.59 -2.13
N ALA A 137 15.72 -27.27 -3.35
CA ALA A 137 16.61 -28.13 -4.15
C ALA A 137 18.04 -28.21 -3.59
N ALA A 138 18.46 -27.24 -2.77
CA ALA A 138 19.80 -27.21 -2.18
C ALA A 138 19.92 -28.03 -0.88
N ILE A 139 18.79 -28.47 -0.31
CA ILE A 139 18.80 -29.28 0.92
C ILE A 139 18.98 -30.76 0.59
N SER A 140 19.93 -31.41 1.28
CA SER A 140 20.15 -32.85 1.27
C SER A 140 20.55 -33.35 2.66
N ASP A 141 20.72 -34.66 2.83
CA ASP A 141 21.21 -35.25 4.08
C ASP A 141 22.60 -34.70 4.47
N GLU A 142 23.45 -34.40 3.48
CA GLU A 142 24.78 -33.80 3.69
C GLU A 142 24.74 -32.29 3.88
N VAL A 143 23.70 -31.62 3.38
CA VAL A 143 23.54 -30.15 3.43
C VAL A 143 22.17 -29.79 3.99
N PRO A 144 22.00 -29.83 5.33
CA PRO A 144 20.69 -29.68 5.97
C PRO A 144 20.20 -28.22 6.06
N ALA A 145 20.97 -27.25 5.58
CA ALA A 145 20.64 -25.82 5.67
C ALA A 145 21.03 -25.07 4.39
N ALA A 146 20.23 -24.08 4.00
CA ALA A 146 20.52 -23.23 2.85
C ALA A 146 20.01 -21.80 3.04
N LEU A 147 20.70 -20.82 2.46
CA LEU A 147 20.26 -19.42 2.42
C LEU A 147 20.62 -18.71 1.11
N PRO A 148 19.83 -17.71 0.69
CA PRO A 148 20.19 -16.82 -0.40
C PRO A 148 21.24 -15.81 0.07
N VAL A 149 22.23 -15.57 -0.78
CA VAL A 149 23.28 -14.59 -0.52
C VAL A 149 23.51 -13.68 -1.73
N LEU A 150 23.90 -12.42 -1.47
CA LEU A 150 24.30 -11.47 -2.50
C LEU A 150 25.75 -11.01 -2.31
N PRO A 151 26.52 -10.83 -3.39
CA PRO A 151 27.90 -10.36 -3.26
C PRO A 151 27.90 -8.93 -2.75
N VAL A 152 28.83 -8.61 -1.84
CA VAL A 152 28.98 -7.23 -1.36
C VAL A 152 29.73 -6.40 -2.41
N ALA A 153 29.01 -5.43 -3.01
CA ALA A 153 29.55 -4.58 -4.07
C ALA A 153 30.37 -3.38 -3.55
N ASP A 154 30.15 -2.96 -2.30
CA ASP A 154 30.84 -1.82 -1.71
C ASP A 154 32.20 -2.22 -1.12
N THR A 155 33.05 -1.22 -0.84
CA THR A 155 34.26 -1.44 -0.05
C THR A 155 33.88 -1.43 1.43
N LEU A 156 34.16 -2.53 2.14
CA LEU A 156 33.84 -2.65 3.56
C LEU A 156 34.94 -2.05 4.44
N LYS A 157 34.53 -1.27 5.45
CA LYS A 157 35.43 -0.65 6.44
C LYS A 157 35.00 -1.04 7.85
N SER A 158 35.97 -1.40 8.68
CA SER A 158 35.76 -1.57 10.13
C SER A 158 35.90 -0.21 10.84
N THR A 159 35.14 0.01 11.92
CA THR A 159 35.25 1.21 12.76
C THR A 159 35.29 0.83 14.25
N HIS A 160 36.02 1.59 15.08
CA HIS A 160 36.22 1.26 16.51
C HIS A 160 35.39 2.10 17.49
N VAL A 161 34.81 3.22 17.06
CA VAL A 161 34.02 4.12 17.92
C VAL A 161 32.95 4.80 17.06
N GLN A 162 31.72 4.92 17.56
CA GLN A 162 30.69 5.80 16.99
C GLN A 162 30.39 6.89 18.02
N GLU A 163 30.87 8.11 17.81
CA GLU A 163 30.46 9.28 18.59
C GLU A 163 29.31 9.99 17.87
N SER A 164 28.27 10.37 18.62
CA SER A 164 27.18 11.20 18.10
C SER A 164 27.58 12.67 18.15
N VAL A 165 27.82 13.27 16.98
CA VAL A 165 28.13 14.69 16.85
C VAL A 165 26.86 15.43 16.50
N HIS A 166 26.56 16.50 17.26
CA HIS A 166 25.46 17.41 16.96
C HIS A 166 25.97 18.47 15.99
N ILE A 167 25.39 18.52 14.79
CA ILE A 167 25.71 19.59 13.83
C ILE A 167 24.77 20.76 14.16
N GLN A 168 25.32 21.87 14.67
CA GLN A 168 24.56 23.12 14.74
C GLN A 168 24.56 23.77 13.36
N GLU A 169 23.53 23.51 12.56
CA GLU A 169 23.21 24.39 11.43
C GLU A 169 22.10 25.37 11.80
N SER A 170 22.24 26.59 11.29
CA SER A 170 21.22 27.62 11.37
C SER A 170 20.03 27.14 10.53
N VAL A 171 18.86 27.00 11.17
CA VAL A 171 17.56 26.49 10.66
C VAL A 171 17.23 25.05 11.12
N HIS A 172 16.61 24.96 12.31
CA HIS A 172 15.53 24.03 12.72
C HIS A 172 15.60 22.51 12.46
N ILE A 173 16.75 21.91 12.14
CA ILE A 173 16.86 20.43 12.09
C ILE A 173 17.97 19.98 13.05
N GLN A 174 17.58 19.40 14.20
CA GLN A 174 18.52 18.71 15.10
C GLN A 174 18.74 17.29 14.56
N GLU A 175 19.70 17.12 13.66
CA GLU A 175 20.11 15.80 13.18
C GLU A 175 21.39 15.35 13.90
N SER A 176 21.32 14.22 14.60
CA SER A 176 22.49 13.61 15.23
C SER A 176 23.24 12.77 14.20
N VAL A 177 24.49 13.14 13.89
CA VAL A 177 25.31 12.40 12.93
C VAL A 177 26.28 11.48 13.68
N ARG A 178 26.33 10.20 13.30
CA ARG A 178 27.32 9.26 13.83
C ARG A 178 28.64 9.43 13.09
N VAL A 179 29.69 9.80 13.81
CA VAL A 179 31.05 9.90 13.29
C VAL A 179 31.89 8.80 13.92
N GLY A 180 32.60 8.03 13.10
CA GLY A 180 33.47 6.96 13.58
C GLY A 180 34.82 6.92 12.89
N ARG A 181 35.86 6.52 13.62
CA ARG A 181 37.22 6.36 13.08
C ARG A 181 37.36 5.02 12.37
N ILE A 182 37.75 5.06 11.10
CA ILE A 182 38.06 3.86 10.31
C ILE A 182 39.25 3.15 10.94
N SER A 183 39.10 1.84 11.18
CA SER A 183 40.13 0.98 11.77
C SER A 183 40.76 0.01 10.79
N GLY A 184 40.10 -0.26 9.66
CA GLY A 184 40.63 -1.16 8.65
C GLY A 184 39.71 -1.31 7.45
N THR A 185 40.19 -2.01 6.43
CA THR A 185 39.39 -2.45 5.28
C THR A 185 39.19 -3.94 5.39
N ILE A 186 37.95 -4.40 5.24
CA ILE A 186 37.62 -5.82 5.18
C ILE A 186 37.74 -6.24 3.71
N ASP A 187 38.48 -7.32 3.42
CA ASP A 187 38.47 -7.90 2.08
C ASP A 187 37.07 -8.45 1.80
N ARG A 188 36.43 -7.93 0.76
CA ARG A 188 35.08 -8.32 0.36
C ARG A 188 35.06 -9.60 -0.47
N ASN A 189 36.21 -10.09 -0.93
CA ASN A 189 36.28 -11.35 -1.67
C ASN A 189 35.82 -12.50 -0.76
N GLY A 190 34.77 -13.20 -1.19
CA GLY A 190 34.16 -14.26 -0.37
C GLY A 190 33.21 -13.75 0.74
N VAL A 191 32.92 -12.46 0.79
CA VAL A 191 31.94 -11.88 1.72
C VAL A 191 30.62 -11.65 1.01
N TRP A 192 29.54 -12.16 1.60
CA TRP A 192 28.21 -12.10 1.02
C TRP A 192 27.18 -11.62 2.05
N ALA A 193 26.20 -10.85 1.59
CA ALA A 193 25.08 -10.40 2.40
C ALA A 193 24.01 -11.48 2.45
N ALA A 194 23.77 -12.02 3.64
CA ALA A 194 22.74 -13.02 3.90
C ALA A 194 21.33 -12.46 3.73
N GLN A 195 20.45 -13.26 3.13
CA GLN A 195 19.03 -12.98 2.95
C GLN A 195 18.17 -14.07 3.58
N THR A 196 16.86 -13.85 3.64
CA THR A 196 15.88 -14.87 4.02
C THR A 196 14.87 -15.01 2.87
N PRO A 197 14.24 -16.18 2.65
CA PRO A 197 14.09 -17.31 3.57
C PRO A 197 15.40 -18.09 3.83
N GLN A 198 15.58 -18.58 5.04
CA GLN A 198 16.60 -19.57 5.39
C GLN A 198 15.91 -20.92 5.47
N MET A 199 16.31 -21.87 4.63
CA MET A 199 15.67 -23.17 4.50
C MET A 199 16.46 -24.22 5.26
N PHE A 200 15.77 -25.11 5.95
CA PHE A 200 16.38 -26.20 6.70
C PHE A 200 15.62 -27.51 6.49
N ASP A 201 16.32 -28.62 6.64
CA ASP A 201 15.69 -29.86 7.11
C ASP A 201 14.99 -29.59 8.46
N LEU A 202 13.71 -29.96 8.55
CA LEU A 202 12.87 -29.58 9.68
C LEU A 202 13.35 -30.23 10.98
N ALA A 203 13.74 -31.50 10.94
CA ALA A 203 14.20 -32.20 12.14
C ALA A 203 15.50 -31.57 12.68
N THR A 204 16.39 -31.19 11.77
CA THR A 204 17.66 -30.55 12.08
C THR A 204 17.47 -29.22 12.79
N ILE A 205 16.67 -28.30 12.24
CA ILE A 205 16.51 -26.97 12.86
C ILE A 205 15.78 -27.03 14.21
N LEU A 206 14.84 -27.97 14.39
CA LEU A 206 14.21 -28.22 15.69
C LEU A 206 15.25 -28.65 16.73
N ALA A 207 16.13 -29.59 16.40
CA ALA A 207 17.19 -30.06 17.29
C ALA A 207 18.21 -28.95 17.63
N LEU A 208 18.55 -28.09 16.66
CA LEU A 208 19.45 -26.96 16.88
C LEU A 208 18.88 -25.95 17.89
N HIS A 209 17.60 -25.58 17.75
CA HIS A 209 16.93 -24.68 18.70
C HIS A 209 16.82 -25.31 20.11
N GLU A 210 16.49 -26.60 20.20
CA GLU A 210 16.49 -27.32 21.49
C GLU A 210 17.87 -27.41 22.16
N GLY A 211 18.93 -27.52 21.36
CA GLY A 211 20.31 -27.52 21.84
C GLY A 211 20.74 -26.15 22.36
N TYR A 212 20.41 -25.09 21.62
CA TYR A 212 20.75 -23.70 21.98
C TYR A 212 20.20 -23.29 23.35
N GLU A 213 18.95 -23.67 23.66
CA GLU A 213 18.32 -23.35 24.95
C GLU A 213 19.01 -23.96 26.17
N ARG A 214 19.53 -25.19 26.01
CA ARG A 214 20.25 -25.86 27.10
C ARG A 214 21.52 -25.10 27.47
N HIS A 215 22.12 -24.39 26.52
CA HIS A 215 23.36 -23.65 26.68
C HIS A 215 23.17 -22.17 27.07
N GLU A 216 22.18 -21.45 26.53
CA GLU A 216 21.89 -20.05 26.91
C GLU A 216 21.48 -19.88 28.37
N GLY A 217 21.06 -20.95 29.05
CA GLY A 217 20.72 -20.92 30.47
C GLY A 217 21.89 -21.01 31.45
N HIS A 218 23.13 -21.26 31.01
CA HIS A 218 24.21 -21.70 31.92
C HIS A 218 25.47 -20.82 32.02
N ASP A 219 25.80 -19.96 31.05
CA ASP A 219 27.09 -19.25 31.09
C ASP A 219 27.10 -17.76 30.73
N GLY A 220 26.02 -17.20 30.16
CA GLY A 220 25.99 -15.80 29.72
C GLY A 220 27.10 -15.42 28.72
N SER A 221 27.78 -16.40 28.14
CA SER A 221 28.96 -16.27 27.25
C SER A 221 28.61 -16.54 25.79
N THR A 222 27.40 -17.01 25.52
CA THR A 222 26.91 -17.32 24.17
C THR A 222 26.79 -16.04 23.36
N GLN A 223 27.50 -15.98 22.21
CA GLN A 223 27.39 -14.82 21.32
C GLN A 223 25.96 -14.69 20.77
N PRO A 224 25.45 -13.47 20.59
CA PRO A 224 24.11 -13.26 20.08
C PRO A 224 23.96 -13.82 18.65
N VAL A 225 23.08 -14.81 18.50
CA VAL A 225 22.71 -15.38 17.20
C VAL A 225 21.93 -14.35 16.39
N THR A 226 22.44 -13.99 15.21
CA THR A 226 21.85 -12.93 14.38
C THR A 226 20.87 -13.46 13.33
N ASP A 227 21.01 -14.72 12.93
CA ASP A 227 20.11 -15.47 12.05
C ASP A 227 20.09 -16.96 12.39
N ASP A 228 19.22 -17.76 11.77
CA ASP A 228 19.06 -19.18 12.12
C ASP A 228 20.19 -20.05 11.54
N VAL A 229 20.84 -19.59 10.48
CA VAL A 229 21.98 -20.27 9.87
C VAL A 229 23.17 -20.28 10.83
N SER A 230 23.37 -19.24 11.64
CA SER A 230 24.40 -19.24 12.68
C SER A 230 24.28 -20.37 13.71
N LEU A 231 23.09 -20.94 13.94
CA LEU A 231 22.97 -22.16 14.75
C LEU A 231 23.58 -23.37 14.05
N ALA A 232 23.33 -23.52 12.74
CA ALA A 232 23.89 -24.60 11.94
C ALA A 232 25.42 -24.44 11.81
N GLU A 233 25.92 -23.21 11.66
CA GLU A 233 27.36 -22.89 11.69
C GLU A 233 27.99 -23.32 13.00
N GLY A 234 27.38 -22.95 14.14
CA GLY A 234 27.85 -23.30 15.47
C GLY A 234 27.85 -24.81 15.74
N ALA A 235 26.96 -25.56 15.08
CA ALA A 235 26.92 -27.02 15.13
C ALA A 235 27.85 -27.71 14.11
N GLY A 236 28.57 -26.95 13.27
CA GLY A 236 29.47 -27.48 12.24
C GLY A 236 28.75 -28.18 11.08
N LEU A 237 27.48 -27.86 10.84
CA LEU A 237 26.71 -28.43 9.74
C LEU A 237 27.06 -27.74 8.41
N ALA A 238 26.96 -28.48 7.31
CA ALA A 238 27.15 -27.90 5.99
C ALA A 238 25.95 -27.02 5.61
N ILE A 239 26.23 -25.87 5.01
CA ILE A 239 25.23 -24.88 4.62
C ILE A 239 25.45 -24.52 3.15
N ALA A 240 24.40 -24.62 2.35
CA ALA A 240 24.41 -24.15 0.97
C ALA A 240 24.14 -22.64 0.90
N ALA A 241 25.04 -21.92 0.23
CA ALA A 241 24.77 -20.56 -0.22
C ALA A 241 24.25 -20.60 -1.66
N ILE A 242 23.02 -20.17 -1.89
CA ILE A 242 22.45 -20.05 -3.23
C ILE A 242 22.47 -18.59 -3.70
N GLU A 243 22.35 -18.38 -5.01
CA GLU A 243 22.19 -17.03 -5.56
C GLU A 243 20.91 -16.37 -5.03
N GLY A 244 21.10 -15.24 -4.33
CA GLY A 244 20.03 -14.41 -3.79
C GLY A 244 19.32 -13.56 -4.84
N ASP A 245 18.51 -12.62 -4.37
CA ASP A 245 17.74 -11.70 -5.22
C ASP A 245 17.71 -10.31 -4.58
N ARG A 246 17.95 -9.25 -5.36
CA ARG A 246 17.89 -7.87 -4.86
C ARG A 246 16.50 -7.51 -4.32
N ARG A 247 15.44 -8.16 -4.83
CA ARG A 247 14.07 -8.02 -4.34
C ARG A 247 13.89 -8.50 -2.90
N LEU A 248 14.73 -9.41 -2.43
CA LEU A 248 14.76 -9.83 -1.02
C LEU A 248 15.41 -8.79 -0.10
N MET A 249 15.59 -7.53 -0.51
CA MET A 249 16.03 -6.47 0.39
C MET A 249 15.10 -6.36 1.61
N LYS A 250 15.69 -6.04 2.76
CA LYS A 250 14.96 -5.98 4.04
C LYS A 250 14.52 -4.55 4.32
N LEU A 251 13.21 -4.34 4.44
CA LEU A 251 12.63 -3.09 4.93
C LEU A 251 13.14 -2.79 6.34
N THR A 252 13.99 -1.78 6.45
CA THR A 252 14.68 -1.38 7.69
C THR A 252 14.54 0.11 7.96
N HIS A 253 14.63 0.93 6.92
CA HIS A 253 14.56 2.38 6.90
C HIS A 253 13.44 2.87 5.96
N GLN A 254 13.08 4.15 6.06
CA GLN A 254 11.94 4.70 5.32
C GLN A 254 12.18 4.69 3.81
N ASP A 255 13.41 4.96 3.39
CA ASP A 255 13.82 4.93 1.98
C ASP A 255 13.71 3.52 1.37
N ASP A 256 13.85 2.47 2.19
CA ASP A 256 13.69 1.09 1.72
C ASP A 256 12.28 0.83 1.20
N LEU A 257 11.27 1.52 1.74
CA LEU A 257 9.89 1.35 1.28
C LEU A 257 9.74 1.85 -0.16
N ALA A 258 10.32 3.01 -0.50
CA ALA A 258 10.30 3.54 -1.86
C ALA A 258 11.03 2.61 -2.84
N MET A 259 12.16 2.04 -2.43
CA MET A 259 12.89 1.06 -3.25
C MET A 259 12.07 -0.23 -3.45
N LEU A 260 11.42 -0.73 -2.40
CA LEU A 260 10.55 -1.91 -2.48
C LEU A 260 9.34 -1.68 -3.38
N VAL A 261 8.73 -0.49 -3.35
CA VAL A 261 7.64 -0.13 -4.28
C VAL A 261 8.12 -0.23 -5.72
N ALA A 262 9.28 0.36 -6.04
CA ALA A 262 9.85 0.30 -7.37
C ALA A 262 10.19 -1.14 -7.81
N LEU A 263 10.72 -1.96 -6.90
CA LEU A 263 11.03 -3.37 -7.17
C LEU A 263 9.76 -4.22 -7.38
N ALA A 264 8.70 -3.96 -6.62
CA ALA A 264 7.42 -4.66 -6.75
C ALA A 264 6.69 -4.34 -8.06
N GLN A 265 6.73 -3.07 -8.49
CA GLN A 265 6.10 -2.63 -9.74
C GLN A 265 6.80 -3.14 -10.99
N ASN A 266 8.10 -3.42 -10.91
CA ASN A 266 8.90 -3.93 -12.02
C ASN A 266 9.04 -5.47 -12.01
N ASP A 267 8.18 -6.19 -11.29
CA ASP A 267 8.27 -7.65 -11.25
C ASP A 267 7.92 -8.27 -12.62
N PRO A 268 8.85 -9.00 -13.28
CA PRO A 268 8.56 -9.66 -14.55
C PRO A 268 7.42 -10.68 -14.47
N ALA A 269 7.10 -11.25 -13.30
CA ALA A 269 5.94 -12.13 -13.13
C ALA A 269 4.58 -11.39 -13.24
N ASN A 270 4.60 -10.06 -13.09
CA ASN A 270 3.48 -9.15 -13.30
C ASN A 270 3.40 -8.60 -14.73
N ASN A 271 4.43 -8.83 -15.55
CA ASN A 271 4.60 -8.33 -16.93
C ASN A 271 4.66 -9.50 -17.94
N ASP A 272 3.87 -10.56 -17.72
CA ASP A 272 3.82 -11.72 -18.63
C ASP A 272 2.84 -11.48 -19.80
N PRO A 273 3.34 -11.32 -21.05
CA PRO A 273 2.49 -11.11 -22.22
C PRO A 273 1.61 -12.33 -22.55
N ALA A 274 1.91 -13.52 -22.02
CA ALA A 274 1.07 -14.71 -22.22
C ALA A 274 -0.24 -14.68 -21.39
N LYS A 275 -0.33 -13.81 -20.37
CA LYS A 275 -1.56 -13.60 -19.60
C LYS A 275 -2.56 -12.64 -20.28
N GLU A 276 -2.14 -11.86 -21.27
CA GLU A 276 -3.01 -10.95 -22.03
C GLU A 276 -3.84 -11.64 -23.12
N ASP A 277 -3.35 -12.76 -23.68
CA ASP A 277 -4.03 -13.46 -24.78
C ASP A 277 -5.09 -14.46 -24.30
N LEU A 278 -4.92 -15.08 -23.12
CA LEU A 278 -5.92 -15.99 -22.54
C LEU A 278 -7.17 -15.24 -22.01
N ALA A 279 -7.03 -13.95 -21.66
CA ALA A 279 -8.13 -13.14 -21.13
C ALA A 279 -9.17 -12.71 -22.19
N LYS A 280 -8.88 -12.89 -23.49
CA LYS A 280 -9.76 -12.44 -24.59
C LYS A 280 -10.72 -13.53 -25.08
N GLU A 281 -10.46 -14.81 -24.82
CA GLU A 281 -11.31 -15.91 -25.31
C GLU A 281 -12.41 -16.33 -24.32
N ASP A 282 -12.24 -16.09 -23.02
CA ASP A 282 -13.19 -16.51 -21.97
C ASP A 282 -14.35 -15.51 -21.71
N LEU A 283 -14.32 -14.31 -22.30
CA LEU A 283 -15.34 -13.26 -22.08
C LEU A 283 -16.70 -13.50 -22.77
N ALA A 284 -16.88 -14.62 -23.48
CA ALA A 284 -18.11 -14.88 -24.24
C ALA A 284 -19.11 -15.83 -23.54
N LYS A 285 -18.75 -16.48 -22.43
CA LYS A 285 -19.62 -17.48 -21.78
C LYS A 285 -19.32 -17.60 -20.29
N ASP A 286 -19.98 -16.79 -19.46
CA ASP A 286 -20.52 -17.19 -18.15
C ASP A 286 -20.93 -15.94 -17.34
N ASP A 287 -22.05 -15.34 -17.74
CA ASP A 287 -22.94 -14.70 -16.77
C ASP A 287 -23.81 -15.80 -16.17
N LEU A 288 -23.50 -16.23 -14.94
CA LEU A 288 -24.44 -16.60 -13.85
C LEU A 288 -23.73 -17.46 -12.79
N ALA A 289 -23.70 -16.92 -11.57
CA ALA A 289 -23.38 -17.55 -10.28
C ALA A 289 -21.91 -17.47 -9.75
N GLY A 290 -21.62 -16.35 -9.08
CA GLY A 290 -21.19 -16.35 -7.68
C GLY A 290 -19.75 -16.76 -7.32
N GLY A 291 -18.91 -15.75 -7.06
CA GLY A 291 -17.96 -15.75 -5.94
C GLY A 291 -16.50 -16.05 -6.25
N SER A 292 -15.74 -15.06 -6.72
CA SER A 292 -14.27 -15.00 -6.65
C SER A 292 -13.89 -13.73 -5.87
N GLY A 293 -13.28 -13.83 -4.69
CA GLY A 293 -11.82 -13.92 -4.58
C GLY A 293 -11.24 -12.52 -4.72
N ALA A 294 -11.02 -11.83 -3.59
CA ALA A 294 -10.64 -10.42 -3.53
C ALA A 294 -9.33 -10.15 -4.29
N MET A 295 -9.49 -9.87 -5.58
CA MET A 295 -8.53 -9.15 -6.40
C MET A 295 -8.15 -7.87 -5.65
N ALA A 296 -6.89 -7.45 -5.75
CA ALA A 296 -6.46 -6.13 -5.27
C ALA A 296 -7.60 -5.14 -5.58
N GLU A 297 -8.14 -4.44 -4.57
CA GLU A 297 -9.06 -3.36 -4.88
C GLU A 297 -8.24 -2.38 -5.71
N MET A 298 -8.35 -2.51 -7.03
CA MET A 298 -7.83 -1.56 -7.99
C MET A 298 -8.52 -0.28 -7.58
N MET A 299 -7.72 0.61 -7.00
CA MET A 299 -8.11 1.98 -6.73
C MET A 299 -8.48 2.58 -8.08
N ASP A 300 -9.78 2.58 -8.39
CA ASP A 300 -10.32 3.13 -9.62
C ASP A 300 -10.47 4.63 -9.40
N LEU A 301 -9.43 5.36 -9.81
CA LEU A 301 -9.42 6.82 -9.81
C LEU A 301 -10.03 7.29 -11.13
N ARG A 302 -11.24 7.85 -11.03
CA ARG A 302 -11.95 8.44 -12.16
C ARG A 302 -11.79 9.94 -12.16
N VAL A 303 -11.81 10.51 -13.35
CA VAL A 303 -11.79 11.95 -13.58
C VAL A 303 -13.02 12.31 -14.40
N GLY A 304 -13.78 13.29 -13.91
CA GLY A 304 -14.92 13.85 -14.63
C GLY A 304 -14.68 15.30 -14.96
N ASN A 305 -15.28 15.74 -16.06
CA ASN A 305 -15.25 17.12 -16.52
C ASN A 305 -16.67 17.66 -16.56
N GLY A 306 -16.85 18.90 -16.12
CA GLY A 306 -18.11 19.63 -16.23
C GLY A 306 -17.89 20.92 -16.99
N PHE A 307 -18.89 21.30 -17.77
CA PHE A 307 -18.89 22.56 -18.51
C PHE A 307 -20.30 23.12 -18.49
N ASP A 308 -20.44 24.36 -18.02
CA ASP A 308 -21.73 25.03 -17.96
C ASP A 308 -21.62 26.47 -18.49
N VAL A 309 -22.73 26.97 -19.04
CA VAL A 309 -22.81 28.29 -19.67
C VAL A 309 -24.11 28.96 -19.27
N HIS A 310 -23.99 30.15 -18.70
CA HIS A 310 -25.14 30.99 -18.36
C HIS A 310 -25.08 32.33 -19.09
N LYS A 311 -26.25 32.83 -19.48
CA LYS A 311 -26.40 34.09 -20.19
C LYS A 311 -26.49 35.25 -19.22
N PHE A 312 -25.84 36.37 -19.55
CA PHE A 312 -26.08 37.62 -18.83
C PHE A 312 -27.47 38.18 -19.16
N ALA A 313 -28.07 38.85 -18.18
CA ALA A 313 -29.30 39.61 -18.34
C ALA A 313 -28.99 41.10 -18.56
N ASP A 314 -29.94 41.83 -19.14
CA ASP A 314 -29.86 43.29 -19.34
C ASP A 314 -30.12 44.09 -18.04
N THR A 315 -30.02 43.44 -16.90
CA THR A 315 -30.12 44.03 -15.56
C THR A 315 -28.75 44.07 -14.89
N SER A 316 -28.55 44.95 -13.92
CA SER A 316 -27.33 44.95 -13.09
C SER A 316 -27.62 44.40 -11.70
N GLY A 317 -26.61 43.80 -11.07
CA GLY A 317 -26.77 43.22 -9.74
C GLY A 317 -25.66 42.23 -9.41
N PRO A 318 -25.52 41.84 -8.13
CA PRO A 318 -24.61 40.78 -7.75
C PRO A 318 -25.04 39.45 -8.39
N ILE A 319 -24.07 38.63 -8.75
CA ILE A 319 -24.26 37.29 -9.32
C ILE A 319 -23.64 36.25 -8.39
N MET A 320 -24.21 35.05 -8.36
CA MET A 320 -23.65 33.93 -7.60
C MET A 320 -22.58 33.25 -8.45
N LEU A 321 -21.39 33.06 -7.88
CA LEU A 321 -20.29 32.33 -8.49
C LEU A 321 -19.54 31.54 -7.41
N ALA A 322 -19.41 30.22 -7.59
CA ALA A 322 -18.74 29.32 -6.66
C ALA A 322 -19.24 29.46 -5.20
N GLY A 323 -20.54 29.65 -5.03
CA GLY A 323 -21.24 29.72 -3.75
C GLY A 323 -21.16 31.08 -3.04
N ILE A 324 -20.60 32.11 -3.68
CA ILE A 324 -20.51 33.46 -3.12
C ILE A 324 -21.17 34.51 -4.02
N SER A 325 -21.62 35.60 -3.41
CA SER A 325 -22.16 36.76 -4.11
C SER A 325 -21.03 37.66 -4.61
N VAL A 326 -20.95 37.88 -5.93
CA VAL A 326 -19.92 38.68 -6.59
C VAL A 326 -20.55 39.92 -7.24
N PRO A 327 -20.06 41.14 -6.97
CA PRO A 327 -20.52 42.33 -7.66
C PRO A 327 -20.31 42.22 -9.18
N SER A 328 -21.35 42.52 -9.95
CA SER A 328 -21.32 42.44 -11.41
C SER A 328 -22.09 43.60 -12.04
N ALA A 329 -21.63 44.02 -13.23
CA ALA A 329 -22.36 44.97 -14.07
C ALA A 329 -23.60 44.34 -14.71
N HIS A 330 -23.66 43.02 -14.77
CA HIS A 330 -24.72 42.23 -15.37
C HIS A 330 -25.29 41.23 -14.37
N GLY A 331 -26.62 41.07 -14.33
CA GLY A 331 -27.31 39.98 -13.67
C GLY A 331 -27.26 38.69 -14.49
N MET A 332 -27.74 37.60 -13.92
CA MET A 332 -27.76 36.27 -14.57
C MET A 332 -29.17 35.86 -14.99
N LEU A 333 -29.28 35.27 -16.18
CA LEU A 333 -30.48 34.57 -16.62
C LEU A 333 -30.26 33.06 -16.41
N ALA A 334 -30.89 32.46 -15.40
CA ALA A 334 -30.69 31.05 -15.07
C ALA A 334 -31.91 30.39 -14.39
N HIS A 335 -31.90 29.06 -14.35
CA HIS A 335 -32.90 28.21 -13.70
C HIS A 335 -32.44 27.75 -12.29
N SER A 336 -31.98 28.68 -11.45
CA SER A 336 -31.64 28.50 -10.01
C SER A 336 -31.20 29.88 -9.48
N ASP A 337 -30.25 29.97 -8.54
CA ASP A 337 -29.50 31.20 -8.25
C ASP A 337 -28.47 31.59 -9.34
N GLY A 338 -28.28 30.73 -10.35
CA GLY A 338 -27.48 31.01 -11.54
C GLY A 338 -25.97 30.81 -11.38
N ASP A 339 -25.55 30.02 -10.39
CA ASP A 339 -24.13 29.73 -10.14
C ASP A 339 -23.54 28.71 -11.13
N VAL A 340 -23.06 29.24 -12.26
CA VAL A 340 -22.39 28.46 -13.32
C VAL A 340 -21.18 27.67 -12.81
N GLY A 341 -20.50 28.15 -11.77
CA GLY A 341 -19.31 27.51 -11.22
C GLY A 341 -19.65 26.25 -10.42
N LEU A 342 -20.65 26.34 -9.54
CA LEU A 342 -21.14 25.19 -8.79
C LEU A 342 -21.81 24.15 -9.70
N HIS A 343 -22.54 24.59 -10.73
CA HIS A 343 -23.14 23.69 -11.71
C HIS A 343 -22.09 22.87 -12.46
N ALA A 344 -21.06 23.53 -13.00
CA ALA A 344 -19.95 22.82 -13.65
C ALA A 344 -19.25 21.83 -12.70
N LEU A 345 -19.08 22.18 -11.42
CA LEU A 345 -18.52 21.26 -10.42
C LEU A 345 -19.44 20.04 -10.17
N CYS A 346 -20.76 20.23 -10.17
CA CYS A 346 -21.71 19.12 -10.05
C CYS A 346 -21.55 18.15 -11.23
N ASP A 347 -21.54 18.66 -12.47
CA ASP A 347 -21.36 17.85 -13.68
C ASP A 347 -20.00 17.13 -13.71
N ALA A 348 -18.94 17.78 -13.22
CA ALA A 348 -17.65 17.13 -13.11
C ALA A 348 -17.69 15.93 -12.14
N ILE A 349 -18.41 16.04 -11.02
CA ILE A 349 -18.59 14.94 -10.07
C ILE A 349 -19.48 13.85 -10.67
N PHE A 350 -20.65 14.19 -11.20
CA PHE A 350 -21.57 13.22 -11.81
C PHE A 350 -20.92 12.49 -12.99
N GLY A 351 -20.16 13.21 -13.81
CA GLY A 351 -19.38 12.62 -14.91
C GLY A 351 -18.32 11.64 -14.42
N ALA A 352 -17.61 11.95 -13.32
CA ALA A 352 -16.66 11.01 -12.71
C ALA A 352 -17.35 9.75 -12.17
N LEU A 353 -18.60 9.88 -11.71
CA LEU A 353 -19.42 8.79 -11.19
C LEU A 353 -20.12 7.97 -12.30
N GLY A 354 -20.23 8.50 -13.52
CA GLY A 354 -21.12 7.94 -14.53
C GLY A 354 -22.61 8.10 -14.19
N ASP A 355 -22.94 9.13 -13.39
CA ASP A 355 -24.24 9.31 -12.75
C ASP A 355 -25.03 10.47 -13.36
N GLY A 356 -25.10 10.52 -14.70
CA GLY A 356 -25.80 11.57 -15.43
C GLY A 356 -25.16 12.95 -15.30
N ASP A 357 -26.00 13.99 -15.32
CA ASP A 357 -25.63 15.40 -15.22
C ASP A 357 -26.57 16.14 -14.25
N ILE A 358 -26.34 17.43 -14.03
CA ILE A 358 -27.16 18.26 -13.15
C ILE A 358 -28.61 18.34 -13.61
N GLY A 359 -28.88 18.30 -14.92
CA GLY A 359 -30.24 18.31 -15.47
C GLY A 359 -31.00 17.00 -15.25
N PHE A 360 -30.28 15.88 -15.19
CA PHE A 360 -30.82 14.58 -14.82
C PHE A 360 -31.28 14.56 -13.34
N HIS A 361 -30.46 15.07 -12.42
CA HIS A 361 -30.79 15.09 -10.99
C HIS A 361 -31.74 16.24 -10.60
N PHE A 362 -31.65 17.37 -11.29
CA PHE A 362 -32.41 18.58 -11.01
C PHE A 362 -33.03 19.15 -12.31
N PRO A 363 -34.09 18.50 -12.85
CA PRO A 363 -34.68 18.92 -14.11
C PRO A 363 -35.18 20.37 -14.06
N PRO A 364 -34.81 21.23 -15.03
CA PRO A 364 -35.17 22.64 -15.03
C PRO A 364 -36.68 22.90 -15.21
N SER A 365 -37.44 21.87 -15.62
CA SER A 365 -38.90 21.89 -15.70
C SER A 365 -39.59 21.81 -14.33
N ASP A 366 -38.87 21.41 -13.28
CA ASP A 366 -39.42 21.35 -11.92
C ASP A 366 -39.33 22.72 -11.24
N ALA A 367 -40.50 23.29 -10.92
CA ALA A 367 -40.59 24.62 -10.32
C ALA A 367 -39.91 24.74 -8.95
N ARG A 368 -39.63 23.62 -8.26
CA ARG A 368 -38.97 23.60 -6.94
C ARG A 368 -37.53 24.12 -6.97
N TRP A 369 -36.85 24.06 -8.11
CA TRP A 369 -35.45 24.45 -8.24
C TRP A 369 -35.25 25.92 -8.62
N LYS A 370 -36.33 26.63 -8.96
CA LYS A 370 -36.28 28.05 -9.30
C LYS A 370 -35.80 28.86 -8.07
N ASN A 371 -34.73 29.64 -8.25
CA ASN A 371 -34.08 30.44 -7.20
C ASN A 371 -33.49 29.63 -6.03
N ALA A 372 -33.26 28.34 -6.21
CA ALA A 372 -32.70 27.52 -5.13
C ALA A 372 -31.18 27.72 -5.02
N ASP A 373 -30.63 27.60 -3.80
CA ASP A 373 -29.20 27.77 -3.51
C ASP A 373 -28.40 26.61 -4.12
N SER A 374 -27.54 26.92 -5.09
CA SER A 374 -26.75 25.91 -5.82
C SER A 374 -25.75 25.16 -4.93
N ALA A 375 -25.45 25.65 -3.73
CA ALA A 375 -24.66 24.91 -2.75
C ALA A 375 -25.33 23.59 -2.34
N GLN A 376 -26.67 23.49 -2.41
CA GLN A 376 -27.36 22.24 -2.14
C GLN A 376 -27.12 21.19 -3.23
N PHE A 377 -26.96 21.62 -4.49
CA PHE A 377 -26.70 20.72 -5.62
C PHE A 377 -25.30 20.14 -5.51
N LEU A 378 -24.30 20.97 -5.16
CA LEU A 378 -22.94 20.48 -4.93
C LEU A 378 -22.85 19.56 -3.69
N ARG A 379 -23.57 19.86 -2.60
CA ARG A 379 -23.68 18.93 -1.45
C ARG A 379 -24.25 17.59 -1.88
N PHE A 380 -25.34 17.61 -2.65
CA PHE A 380 -25.93 16.40 -3.18
C PHE A 380 -24.96 15.61 -4.07
N ALA A 381 -24.24 16.28 -4.98
CA ALA A 381 -23.23 15.62 -5.82
C ALA A 381 -22.12 14.93 -4.98
N VAL A 382 -21.68 15.57 -3.89
CA VAL A 382 -20.72 15.00 -2.95
C VAL A 382 -21.31 13.80 -2.19
N GLU A 383 -22.57 13.89 -1.78
CA GLU A 383 -23.30 12.77 -1.16
C GLU A 383 -23.45 11.58 -2.12
N ARG A 384 -23.61 11.84 -3.43
CA ARG A 384 -23.65 10.79 -4.45
C ARG A 384 -22.34 10.01 -4.51
N CYS A 385 -21.18 10.64 -4.33
CA CYS A 385 -19.91 9.90 -4.23
C CYS A 385 -19.99 8.82 -3.15
N ALA A 386 -20.47 9.15 -1.94
CA ALA A 386 -20.61 8.18 -0.86
C ALA A 386 -21.62 7.07 -1.20
N GLN A 387 -22.72 7.40 -1.87
CA GLN A 387 -23.72 6.41 -2.33
C GLN A 387 -23.16 5.43 -3.38
N HIS A 388 -22.14 5.85 -4.12
CA HIS A 388 -21.41 5.05 -5.11
C HIS A 388 -20.15 4.39 -4.52
N ASN A 389 -20.00 4.34 -3.18
CA ASN A 389 -18.80 3.83 -2.49
C ASN A 389 -17.50 4.50 -2.95
N ALA A 390 -17.59 5.78 -3.31
CA ALA A 390 -16.51 6.58 -3.83
C ALA A 390 -16.20 7.78 -2.94
N GLU A 391 -14.95 8.24 -3.01
CA GLU A 391 -14.44 9.37 -2.24
C GLU A 391 -13.99 10.48 -3.18
N LEU A 392 -14.58 11.67 -3.03
CA LEU A 392 -14.13 12.86 -3.76
C LEU A 392 -12.72 13.25 -3.30
N ARG A 393 -11.79 13.45 -4.22
CA ARG A 393 -10.36 13.70 -3.92
C ARG A 393 -9.87 15.09 -4.28
N HIS A 394 -10.47 15.72 -5.27
CA HIS A 394 -9.99 16.99 -5.82
C HIS A 394 -11.07 17.66 -6.66
N LEU A 395 -11.13 18.99 -6.58
CA LEU A 395 -11.96 19.84 -7.44
C LEU A 395 -11.12 20.99 -7.99
N ASP A 396 -11.21 21.23 -9.28
CA ASP A 396 -10.60 22.36 -9.95
C ASP A 396 -11.61 23.06 -10.85
N LEU A 397 -11.72 24.38 -10.70
CA LEU A 397 -12.67 25.23 -11.42
C LEU A 397 -11.92 26.29 -12.22
N THR A 398 -12.36 26.52 -13.46
CA THR A 398 -11.93 27.62 -14.31
C THR A 398 -13.14 28.41 -14.77
N ILE A 399 -13.20 29.68 -14.38
CA ILE A 399 -14.26 30.60 -14.79
C ILE A 399 -13.78 31.39 -16.02
N ILE A 400 -14.59 31.40 -17.07
CA ILE A 400 -14.27 32.00 -18.37
C ILE A 400 -15.20 33.19 -18.59
N CYS A 401 -14.68 34.41 -18.39
CA CYS A 401 -15.44 35.65 -18.54
C CYS A 401 -14.54 36.88 -18.69
N GLU A 402 -15.04 37.91 -19.37
CA GLU A 402 -14.42 39.26 -19.35
C GLU A 402 -14.73 40.02 -18.05
N THR A 403 -15.90 39.76 -17.48
CA THR A 403 -16.40 40.40 -16.25
C THR A 403 -17.32 39.42 -15.50
N PRO A 404 -17.35 39.41 -14.17
CA PRO A 404 -16.54 40.20 -13.23
C PRO A 404 -15.09 39.68 -13.09
N LYS A 405 -14.20 40.50 -12.50
CA LYS A 405 -12.83 40.06 -12.18
C LYS A 405 -12.87 39.04 -11.05
N ILE A 406 -12.37 37.83 -11.31
CA ILE A 406 -12.43 36.73 -10.34
C ILE A 406 -11.28 36.77 -9.31
N THR A 407 -10.09 37.25 -9.69
CA THR A 407 -8.89 37.24 -8.82
C THR A 407 -9.13 37.78 -7.40
N PRO A 408 -9.84 38.90 -7.18
CA PRO A 408 -10.12 39.41 -5.83
C PRO A 408 -11.01 38.50 -4.98
N HIS A 409 -11.78 37.61 -5.61
CA HIS A 409 -12.76 36.75 -4.95
C HIS A 409 -12.32 35.27 -4.88
N ARG A 410 -11.24 34.91 -5.60
CA ARG A 410 -10.77 33.54 -5.77
C ARG A 410 -10.64 32.76 -4.46
N ASP A 411 -10.00 33.34 -3.46
CA ASP A 411 -9.73 32.61 -2.20
C ASP A 411 -11.01 32.43 -1.36
N ALA A 412 -11.96 33.37 -1.45
CA ALA A 412 -13.29 33.21 -0.85
C ALA A 412 -14.11 32.11 -1.56
N MET A 413 -14.04 32.03 -2.90
CA MET A 413 -14.65 30.95 -3.67
C MET A 413 -14.07 29.58 -3.28
N ARG A 414 -12.75 29.47 -3.18
CA ARG A 414 -12.07 28.23 -2.74
C ARG A 414 -12.52 27.80 -1.35
N ALA A 415 -12.58 28.75 -0.41
CA ALA A 415 -13.03 28.49 0.95
C ALA A 415 -14.49 28.01 0.98
N ARG A 416 -15.36 28.63 0.19
CA ARG A 416 -16.77 28.26 0.12
C ARG A 416 -16.98 26.88 -0.51
N ILE A 417 -16.27 26.56 -1.59
CA ILE A 417 -16.30 25.21 -2.20
C ILE A 417 -15.77 24.16 -1.21
N ALA A 418 -14.67 24.46 -0.49
CA ALA A 418 -14.13 23.56 0.54
C ALA A 418 -15.15 23.28 1.65
N GLU A 419 -15.85 24.31 2.12
CA GLU A 419 -16.94 24.19 3.11
C GLU A 419 -18.08 23.30 2.60
N ILE A 420 -18.55 23.55 1.36
CA ILE A 420 -19.68 22.82 0.77
C ILE A 420 -19.32 21.34 0.50
N SER A 421 -18.11 21.08 0.00
CA SER A 421 -17.65 19.74 -0.39
C SER A 421 -17.03 18.91 0.73
N GLY A 422 -16.69 19.53 1.86
CA GLY A 422 -15.95 18.89 2.95
C GLY A 422 -14.49 18.60 2.63
N LEU A 423 -13.96 19.07 1.49
CA LEU A 423 -12.56 18.89 1.12
C LEU A 423 -11.64 19.91 1.82
N PRO A 424 -10.40 19.53 2.17
CA PRO A 424 -9.36 20.48 2.54
C PRO A 424 -9.14 21.51 1.43
N ILE A 425 -8.95 22.79 1.79
CA ILE A 425 -8.74 23.89 0.83
C ILE A 425 -7.56 23.65 -0.13
N ALA A 426 -6.56 22.87 0.28
CA ALA A 426 -5.42 22.46 -0.56
C ALA A 426 -5.82 21.58 -1.75
N ARG A 427 -7.03 20.99 -1.74
CA ARG A 427 -7.59 20.15 -2.80
C ARG A 427 -8.62 20.89 -3.67
N ILE A 428 -8.74 22.21 -3.50
CA ILE A 428 -9.66 23.07 -4.25
C ILE A 428 -8.85 24.09 -5.07
N GLY A 429 -8.95 24.00 -6.40
CA GLY A 429 -8.44 24.97 -7.36
C GLY A 429 -9.55 25.88 -7.89
N VAL A 430 -9.30 27.19 -7.95
CA VAL A 430 -10.16 28.15 -8.67
C VAL A 430 -9.26 29.05 -9.50
N LYS A 431 -9.53 29.10 -10.80
CA LYS A 431 -8.82 29.89 -11.80
C LYS A 431 -9.82 30.69 -12.61
N ALA A 432 -9.33 31.71 -13.30
CA ALA A 432 -10.13 32.43 -14.25
C ALA A 432 -9.29 32.82 -15.47
N THR A 433 -9.96 32.94 -16.61
CA THR A 433 -9.38 33.45 -17.84
C THR A 433 -10.41 34.28 -18.60
N THR A 434 -9.91 35.28 -19.32
CA THR A 434 -10.63 36.00 -20.35
C THR A 434 -10.59 35.20 -21.65
N SER A 435 -11.42 35.58 -22.61
CA SER A 435 -11.38 35.07 -23.99
C SER A 435 -10.89 36.14 -24.97
N GLU A 436 -10.23 37.18 -24.45
CA GLU A 436 -9.61 38.28 -25.20
C GLU A 436 -10.60 38.95 -26.19
N GLY A 437 -11.85 39.15 -25.76
CA GLY A 437 -12.88 39.74 -26.62
C GLY A 437 -13.44 38.81 -27.72
N LEU A 438 -13.02 37.54 -27.77
CA LEU A 438 -13.49 36.54 -28.72
C LEU A 438 -14.60 35.66 -28.14
N GLY A 439 -15.50 35.18 -29.00
CA GLY A 439 -16.60 34.30 -28.59
C GLY A 439 -17.68 35.00 -27.74
N PHE A 440 -18.67 34.23 -27.26
CA PHE A 440 -19.78 34.78 -26.49
C PHE A 440 -19.33 35.31 -25.12
N THR A 441 -18.36 34.67 -24.48
CA THR A 441 -17.73 35.13 -23.24
C THR A 441 -16.98 36.45 -23.46
N GLY A 442 -16.29 36.59 -24.59
CA GLY A 442 -15.51 37.78 -24.95
C GLY A 442 -16.36 38.98 -25.34
N ARG A 443 -17.52 38.73 -25.97
CA ARG A 443 -18.50 39.78 -26.28
C ARG A 443 -19.38 40.16 -25.08
N GLY A 444 -19.18 39.54 -23.91
CA GLY A 444 -19.98 39.81 -22.71
C GLY A 444 -21.43 39.34 -22.83
N GLU A 445 -21.71 38.33 -23.65
CA GLU A 445 -23.06 37.76 -23.82
C GLU A 445 -23.41 36.80 -22.66
N GLY A 446 -22.40 36.28 -21.97
CA GLY A 446 -22.55 35.36 -20.85
C GLY A 446 -21.20 34.97 -20.23
N ILE A 447 -21.27 33.99 -19.34
CA ILE A 447 -20.15 33.43 -18.61
C ILE A 447 -20.16 31.90 -18.76
N ALA A 448 -18.97 31.31 -18.85
CA ALA A 448 -18.82 29.86 -18.86
C ALA A 448 -17.95 29.42 -17.69
N ALA A 449 -18.15 28.18 -17.25
CA ALA A 449 -17.28 27.53 -16.29
C ALA A 449 -16.90 26.15 -16.79
N GLN A 450 -15.63 25.80 -16.58
CA GLN A 450 -15.11 24.45 -16.80
C GLN A 450 -14.57 23.92 -15.49
N ALA A 451 -14.94 22.70 -15.14
CA ALA A 451 -14.51 22.06 -13.91
C ALA A 451 -13.98 20.65 -14.16
N THR A 452 -13.11 20.22 -13.26
CA THR A 452 -12.58 18.86 -13.21
C THR A 452 -12.66 18.33 -11.79
N ALA A 453 -13.17 17.11 -11.65
CA ALA A 453 -13.25 16.40 -10.38
C ALA A 453 -12.48 15.10 -10.47
N SER A 454 -11.80 14.70 -9.39
CA SER A 454 -11.21 13.38 -9.27
C SER A 454 -11.88 12.63 -8.13
N VAL A 455 -12.35 11.42 -8.41
CA VAL A 455 -13.12 10.58 -7.49
C VAL A 455 -12.47 9.20 -7.43
N LEU A 456 -12.27 8.69 -6.21
CA LEU A 456 -11.67 7.38 -5.98
C LEU A 456 -12.73 6.37 -5.52
N PHE A 457 -12.93 5.30 -6.27
CA PHE A 457 -13.79 4.19 -5.88
C PHE A 457 -13.03 3.19 -5.00
N ARG A 458 -13.71 2.64 -4.00
CA ARG A 458 -13.21 1.54 -3.16
C ARG A 458 -13.97 0.27 -3.56
N GLY A 459 -13.28 -0.62 -4.27
CA GLY A 459 -13.86 -1.85 -4.85
C GLY A 459 -14.32 -1.65 -6.29
N GLY A 460 -14.03 -2.65 -7.14
CA GLY A 460 -14.40 -2.62 -8.56
C GLY A 460 -15.91 -2.49 -8.75
N ALA A 461 -16.32 -1.57 -9.64
CA ALA A 461 -17.70 -1.30 -10.00
C ALA A 461 -18.32 -2.45 -10.82
#